data_AF-A0A0Q4F8N8-F1
#
_entry.id   AF-A0A0Q4F8N8-F1
#
_cell.length_a   1.000
_cell.length_b   1.000
_cell.length_c   1.000
_cell.angle_alpha   90.00
_cell.angle_beta   90.00
_cell.angle_gamma   90.00
#
_symmetry.space_group_name_H-M   'P 1'
#
loop_
_entity.id
_entity.type
_entity.pdbx_description
1 polymer ?
#
loop_
_entity_poly.entity_id
_entity_poly.type
_entity_poly.pdbx_seq_one_letter_code
_entity_poly.pdbx_strand_id
1 'polypeptide(L)'
;MKPTSLGRAVLIACVVIAAASLATVVIALPQGAPTSRDPGAPVVPWWVVLLPAVVGIALAAVLPPRAPVQPPVVENRSRHAAATWSLLALAVAFPLVSGVFGLGGNEGYVLAKLLLLIAVPAVIVGVLRGVRLERVRGAWRWWAAAVVVLIWTVLSQVAPWNPASDLSGFDPTTLIVSATATAITAGLGEELFYRRWLQTRLEASLGVWAGIALASLMFALMHLGSHSTGEPLLDVARVVVAQGSFGLFVGVLWWKYRNLTAIVVAHVIANGWPVAVELLS
;
A
#
# COMPACT_ATOMS: atom_id res chain seq x y z
N MET A 1 23.39 -2.38 2.24
CA MET A 1 23.66 -3.67 1.53
C MET A 1 23.70 -3.39 0.05
N LYS A 2 24.74 -3.84 -0.67
CA LYS A 2 24.79 -3.72 -2.14
C LYS A 2 23.70 -4.62 -2.75
N PRO A 3 22.93 -4.15 -3.76
CA PRO A 3 21.88 -4.96 -4.35
C PRO A 3 22.47 -6.16 -5.11
N THR A 4 21.84 -7.32 -4.93
CA THR A 4 22.18 -8.55 -5.67
C THR A 4 21.85 -8.37 -7.16
N SER A 5 22.38 -9.23 -8.04
CA SER A 5 22.01 -9.23 -9.46
C SER A 5 20.50 -9.40 -9.65
N LEU A 6 19.91 -10.36 -8.91
CA LEU A 6 18.47 -10.57 -8.87
C LEU A 6 17.72 -9.33 -8.36
N GLY A 7 18.20 -8.71 -7.27
CA GLY A 7 17.60 -7.49 -6.73
C GLY A 7 17.59 -6.34 -7.74
N ARG A 8 18.68 -6.16 -8.51
CA ARG A 8 18.74 -5.19 -9.60
C ARG A 8 17.74 -5.51 -10.71
N ALA A 9 17.66 -6.77 -11.14
CA ALA A 9 16.72 -7.19 -12.17
C ALA A 9 15.26 -6.95 -11.75
N VAL A 10 14.90 -7.33 -10.51
CA VAL A 10 13.56 -7.10 -9.94
C VAL A 10 13.23 -5.62 -9.87
N LEU A 11 14.18 -4.79 -9.40
CA LEU A 11 13.98 -3.35 -9.36
C LEU A 11 13.72 -2.77 -10.76
N ILE A 12 14.55 -3.13 -11.74
CA ILE A 12 14.38 -2.68 -13.13
C ILE A 12 13.01 -3.11 -13.67
N ALA A 13 12.61 -4.37 -13.46
CA ALA A 13 11.30 -4.85 -13.90
C ALA A 13 10.15 -4.05 -13.28
N CYS A 14 10.20 -3.78 -11.97
CA CYS A 14 9.18 -2.97 -11.29
C CYS A 14 9.13 -1.53 -11.83
N VAL A 15 10.30 -0.91 -12.09
CA VAL A 15 10.36 0.44 -12.69
C VAL A 15 9.79 0.46 -14.10
N VAL A 16 10.13 -0.53 -14.93
CA VAL A 16 9.60 -0.65 -16.30
C VAL A 16 8.08 -0.82 -16.27
N ILE A 17 7.56 -1.70 -15.41
CA ILE A 17 6.11 -1.90 -15.26
C ILE A 17 5.42 -0.62 -14.81
N ALA A 18 5.98 0.10 -13.83
CA ALA A 18 5.42 1.37 -13.36
C ALA A 18 5.44 2.46 -14.44
N ALA A 19 6.54 2.58 -15.19
CA ALA A 19 6.67 3.55 -16.28
C ALA A 19 5.72 3.24 -17.44
N ALA A 20 5.61 1.96 -17.83
CA ALA A 20 4.68 1.52 -18.85
C ALA A 20 3.22 1.77 -18.41
N SER A 21 2.89 1.44 -17.16
CA SER A 21 1.56 1.69 -16.59
C SER A 21 1.21 3.18 -16.59
N LEU A 22 2.16 4.04 -16.19
CA LEU A 22 1.98 5.49 -16.24
C LEU A 22 1.75 6.00 -17.66
N ALA A 23 2.55 5.54 -18.62
CA ALA A 23 2.36 5.89 -20.03
C ALA A 23 0.99 5.44 -20.54
N THR A 24 0.58 4.21 -20.23
CA THR A 24 -0.74 3.66 -20.59
C THR A 24 -1.86 4.54 -20.05
N VAL A 25 -1.86 4.89 -18.76
CA VAL A 25 -2.96 5.68 -18.20
C VAL A 25 -2.94 7.13 -18.64
N VAL A 26 -1.78 7.74 -18.90
CA VAL A 26 -1.71 9.12 -19.41
C VAL A 26 -2.23 9.18 -20.86
N ILE A 27 -1.99 8.15 -21.66
CA ILE A 27 -2.47 8.08 -23.05
C ILE A 27 -3.97 7.72 -23.09
N ALA A 28 -4.38 6.68 -22.35
CA ALA A 28 -5.75 6.16 -22.40
C ALA A 28 -6.75 6.98 -21.57
N LEU A 29 -6.29 7.61 -20.49
CA LEU A 29 -7.11 8.39 -19.55
C LEU A 29 -6.46 9.77 -19.33
N PRO A 30 -6.39 10.63 -20.37
CA PRO A 30 -5.68 11.92 -20.28
C PRO A 30 -6.32 12.88 -19.28
N GLN A 31 -7.61 12.71 -18.99
CA GLN A 31 -8.34 13.53 -18.02
C GLN A 31 -8.03 13.16 -16.56
N GLY A 32 -7.51 11.96 -16.31
CA GLY A 32 -7.12 11.50 -14.97
C GLY A 32 -7.72 10.16 -14.54
N ALA A 33 -7.63 9.88 -13.25
CA ALA A 33 -8.12 8.67 -12.61
C ALA A 33 -9.56 8.88 -12.08
N PRO A 34 -10.51 8.00 -12.40
CA PRO A 34 -11.78 7.94 -11.68
C PRO A 34 -11.55 7.64 -10.19
N THR A 35 -12.27 8.34 -9.32
CA THR A 35 -12.16 8.23 -7.85
C THR A 35 -12.76 6.94 -7.29
N SER A 36 -13.78 6.39 -7.95
CA SER A 36 -14.35 5.06 -7.66
C SER A 36 -14.71 4.32 -8.95
N ARG A 37 -15.30 3.13 -8.81
CA ARG A 37 -15.89 2.36 -9.91
C ARG A 37 -17.31 2.79 -10.26
N ASP A 38 -17.92 3.66 -9.45
CA ASP A 38 -19.32 3.99 -9.59
C ASP A 38 -19.56 4.84 -10.84
N PRO A 39 -20.68 4.62 -11.56
CA PRO A 39 -21.03 5.45 -12.70
C PRO A 39 -21.08 6.94 -12.31
N GLY A 40 -20.36 7.79 -13.04
CA GLY A 40 -20.31 9.24 -12.79
C GLY A 40 -19.33 9.69 -11.71
N ALA A 41 -18.50 8.77 -11.17
CA ALA A 41 -17.47 9.14 -10.20
C ALA A 41 -16.55 10.26 -10.74
N PRO A 42 -16.25 11.30 -9.93
CA PRO A 42 -15.35 12.37 -10.33
C PRO A 42 -13.99 11.82 -10.81
N VAL A 43 -13.41 12.47 -11.81
CA VAL A 43 -12.08 12.15 -12.32
C VAL A 43 -11.08 13.15 -11.75
N VAL A 44 -10.00 12.64 -11.17
CA VAL A 44 -8.90 13.45 -10.63
C VAL A 44 -7.66 13.34 -11.52
N PRO A 45 -7.02 14.47 -11.89
CA PRO A 45 -5.80 14.43 -12.71
C PRO A 45 -4.71 13.54 -12.09
N TRP A 46 -3.93 12.85 -12.93
CA TRP A 46 -2.87 11.95 -12.45
C TRP A 46 -1.82 12.64 -11.57
N TRP A 47 -1.56 13.93 -11.77
CA TRP A 47 -0.67 14.67 -10.90
C TRP A 47 -1.23 14.81 -9.49
N VAL A 48 -2.55 14.95 -9.31
CA VAL A 48 -3.21 14.97 -7.99
C VAL A 48 -3.03 13.64 -7.28
N VAL A 49 -3.14 12.53 -8.01
CA VAL A 49 -2.93 11.17 -7.49
C VAL A 49 -1.48 10.96 -7.03
N LEU A 50 -0.51 11.43 -7.83
CA LEU A 50 0.91 11.15 -7.62
C LEU A 50 1.60 12.13 -6.66
N LEU A 51 1.18 13.40 -6.64
CA LEU A 51 1.84 14.47 -5.90
C LEU A 51 1.99 14.18 -4.40
N PRO A 52 0.96 13.71 -3.66
CA PRO A 52 1.10 13.43 -2.23
C PRO A 52 2.17 12.37 -1.96
N ALA A 53 2.21 11.29 -2.74
CA ALA A 53 3.20 10.22 -2.59
C ALA A 53 4.62 10.74 -2.89
N VAL A 54 4.81 11.50 -3.96
CA VAL A 54 6.11 12.09 -4.33
C VAL A 54 6.62 13.03 -3.22
N VAL A 55 5.78 13.95 -2.75
CA VAL A 55 6.14 14.88 -1.67
C VAL A 55 6.43 14.13 -0.37
N GLY A 56 5.59 13.15 -0.01
CA GLY A 56 5.78 12.33 1.18
C GLY A 56 7.10 11.54 1.15
N ILE A 57 7.45 10.95 0.02
CA ILE A 57 8.74 10.24 -0.17
C ILE A 57 9.92 11.22 -0.08
N ALA A 58 9.82 12.39 -0.71
CA ALA A 58 10.86 13.41 -0.65
C ALA A 58 11.10 13.89 0.78
N LEU A 59 10.03 14.13 1.55
CA LEU A 59 10.12 14.50 2.96
C LEU A 59 10.70 13.36 3.81
N ALA A 60 10.31 12.11 3.56
CA ALA A 60 10.86 10.95 4.26
C ALA A 60 12.37 10.75 3.99
N ALA A 61 12.84 11.16 2.81
CA ALA A 61 14.26 11.13 2.48
C ALA A 61 15.07 12.12 3.35
N VAL A 62 14.52 13.31 3.60
CA VAL A 62 15.21 14.39 4.33
C VAL A 62 14.93 14.41 5.84
N LEU A 63 13.86 13.76 6.33
CA LEU A 63 13.47 13.75 7.74
C LEU A 63 13.67 12.37 8.43
N PRO A 64 14.28 12.32 9.63
CA PRO A 64 15.23 13.31 10.12
C PRO A 64 16.50 13.29 9.23
N PRO A 65 17.29 14.38 9.23
CA PRO A 65 18.50 14.48 8.42
C PRO A 65 19.50 13.36 8.68
N ARG A 66 19.54 12.85 9.92
CA ARG A 66 20.39 11.73 10.34
C ARG A 66 19.54 10.69 11.03
N ALA A 67 19.17 9.65 10.30
CA ALA A 67 18.52 8.46 10.83
C ALA A 67 19.49 7.28 10.76
N PRO A 68 19.64 6.49 11.84
CA PRO A 68 20.37 5.23 11.76
C PRO A 68 19.67 4.26 10.82
N VAL A 69 20.47 3.48 10.09
CA VAL A 69 19.95 2.41 9.23
C VAL A 69 19.36 1.31 10.10
N GLN A 70 18.19 0.79 9.72
CA GLN A 70 17.48 -0.28 10.44
C GLN A 70 17.28 -1.48 9.50
N PRO A 71 18.36 -2.24 9.21
CA PRO A 71 18.31 -3.33 8.26
C PRO A 71 17.57 -4.53 8.87
N PRO A 72 16.81 -5.29 8.05
CA PRO A 72 16.39 -6.63 8.45
C PRO A 72 17.60 -7.56 8.56
N VAL A 73 17.63 -8.39 9.60
CA VAL A 73 18.68 -9.39 9.82
C VAL A 73 18.07 -10.78 9.63
N VAL A 74 18.67 -11.57 8.73
CA VAL A 74 18.27 -12.96 8.48
C VAL A 74 18.90 -13.84 9.56
N GLU A 75 18.08 -14.39 10.46
CA GLU A 75 18.55 -15.28 11.54
C GLU A 75 18.65 -16.73 11.06
N ASN A 76 17.72 -17.17 10.21
CA ASN A 76 17.70 -18.52 9.65
C ASN A 76 17.29 -18.47 8.17
N ARG A 77 18.19 -18.89 7.28
CA ARG A 77 18.01 -18.77 5.82
C ARG A 77 16.86 -19.61 5.28
N SER A 78 16.68 -20.85 5.73
CA SER A 78 15.63 -21.73 5.21
C SER A 78 14.24 -21.25 5.63
N ARG A 79 14.09 -20.89 6.89
CA ARG A 79 12.86 -20.31 7.45
C ARG A 79 12.52 -18.96 6.82
N HIS A 80 13.53 -18.12 6.58
CA HIS A 80 13.37 -16.85 5.86
C HIS A 80 12.88 -17.08 4.42
N ALA A 81 13.53 -17.97 3.68
CA ALA A 81 13.15 -18.29 2.30
C ALA A 81 11.72 -18.82 2.24
N ALA A 82 11.38 -19.81 3.08
CA ALA A 82 10.04 -20.39 3.15
C ALA A 82 8.97 -19.31 3.44
N ALA A 83 9.18 -18.48 4.48
CA ALA A 83 8.23 -17.43 4.81
C ALA A 83 8.09 -16.38 3.69
N THR A 84 9.20 -16.01 3.03
CA THR A 84 9.18 -15.03 1.94
C THR A 84 8.38 -15.56 0.75
N TRP A 85 8.63 -16.80 0.34
CA TRP A 85 7.92 -17.41 -0.78
C TRP A 85 6.45 -17.66 -0.48
N SER A 86 6.10 -18.10 0.73
CA SER A 86 4.69 -18.26 1.11
C SER A 86 3.94 -16.93 1.13
N LEU A 87 4.55 -15.85 1.63
CA LEU A 87 3.93 -14.52 1.60
C LEU A 87 3.79 -13.98 0.17
N LEU A 88 4.79 -14.17 -0.69
CA LEU A 88 4.66 -13.83 -2.11
C LEU A 88 3.54 -14.62 -2.80
N ALA A 89 3.45 -15.93 -2.52
CA ALA A 89 2.40 -16.77 -3.06
C ALA A 89 1.01 -16.29 -2.62
N LEU A 90 0.84 -15.89 -1.36
CA LEU A 90 -0.43 -15.31 -0.88
C LEU A 90 -0.73 -13.95 -1.52
N ALA A 91 0.29 -13.12 -1.73
CA ALA A 91 0.14 -11.82 -2.38
C ALA A 91 -0.33 -11.95 -3.84
N VAL A 92 0.09 -13.03 -4.53
CA VAL A 92 -0.36 -13.38 -5.88
C VAL A 92 -1.72 -14.09 -5.86
N ALA A 93 -1.94 -15.00 -4.91
CA ALA A 93 -3.18 -15.77 -4.80
C ALA A 93 -4.38 -14.88 -4.50
N PHE A 94 -4.23 -13.83 -3.67
CA PHE A 94 -5.33 -12.95 -3.30
C PHE A 94 -6.06 -12.31 -4.50
N PRO A 95 -5.38 -11.57 -5.42
CA PRO A 95 -6.06 -11.00 -6.58
C PRO A 95 -6.64 -12.07 -7.52
N LEU A 96 -5.99 -13.23 -7.64
CA LEU A 96 -6.50 -14.34 -8.47
C LEU A 96 -7.81 -14.91 -7.89
N VAL A 97 -7.84 -15.20 -6.59
CA VAL A 97 -9.04 -15.67 -5.88
C VAL A 97 -10.14 -14.60 -5.97
N SER A 98 -9.80 -13.33 -5.70
CA SER A 98 -10.77 -12.25 -5.77
C SER A 98 -11.37 -12.08 -7.17
N GLY A 99 -10.57 -12.26 -8.23
CA GLY A 99 -11.02 -12.17 -9.62
C GLY A 99 -11.88 -13.38 -10.03
N VAL A 100 -11.39 -14.59 -9.80
CA VAL A 100 -12.06 -15.85 -10.19
C VAL A 100 -13.42 -15.99 -9.51
N PHE A 101 -13.52 -15.62 -8.22
CA PHE A 101 -14.76 -15.72 -7.47
C PHE A 101 -15.59 -14.42 -7.45
N GLY A 102 -15.16 -13.38 -8.19
CA GLY A 102 -15.90 -12.12 -8.28
C GLY A 102 -16.14 -11.45 -6.93
N LEU A 103 -15.16 -11.50 -6.02
CA LEU A 103 -15.34 -11.05 -4.63
C LEU A 103 -15.42 -9.52 -4.49
N GLY A 104 -14.92 -8.78 -5.48
CA GLY A 104 -14.57 -7.36 -5.41
C GLY A 104 -15.59 -6.33 -4.92
N GLY A 105 -16.86 -6.71 -4.78
CA GLY A 105 -17.95 -5.86 -4.30
C GLY A 105 -18.82 -6.51 -3.23
N ASN A 106 -18.37 -7.60 -2.60
CA ASN A 106 -19.13 -8.32 -1.58
C ASN A 106 -18.30 -8.59 -0.32
N GLU A 107 -18.97 -9.04 0.73
CA GLU A 107 -18.37 -9.37 2.04
C GLU A 107 -17.28 -10.45 1.94
N GLY A 108 -17.35 -11.30 0.91
CA GLY A 108 -16.34 -12.31 0.62
C GLY A 108 -14.95 -11.70 0.37
N TYR A 109 -14.86 -10.47 -0.12
CA TYR A 109 -13.60 -9.75 -0.25
C TYR A 109 -12.96 -9.43 1.11
N VAL A 110 -13.79 -8.98 2.06
CA VAL A 110 -13.36 -8.69 3.44
C VAL A 110 -12.90 -9.97 4.13
N LEU A 111 -13.67 -11.06 3.98
CA LEU A 111 -13.29 -12.38 4.50
C LEU A 111 -11.98 -12.89 3.89
N ALA A 112 -11.82 -12.76 2.56
CA ALA A 112 -10.59 -13.14 1.88
C ALA A 112 -9.38 -12.34 2.40
N LYS A 113 -9.53 -11.04 2.66
CA LYS A 113 -8.46 -10.22 3.28
C LYS A 113 -8.11 -10.74 4.68
N LEU A 114 -9.12 -10.97 5.53
CA LEU A 114 -8.91 -11.50 6.88
C LEU A 114 -8.15 -12.82 6.86
N LEU A 115 -8.49 -13.74 5.95
CA LEU A 115 -7.85 -15.05 5.89
C LEU A 115 -6.46 -14.99 5.23
N LEU A 116 -6.40 -14.47 4.00
CA LEU A 116 -5.21 -14.56 3.14
C LEU A 116 -4.16 -13.50 3.44
N LEU A 117 -4.54 -12.33 3.97
CA LEU A 117 -3.63 -11.23 4.27
C LEU A 117 -3.34 -11.08 5.76
N ILE A 118 -4.18 -11.61 6.66
CA ILE A 118 -3.98 -11.48 8.11
C ILE A 118 -3.73 -12.84 8.78
N ALA A 119 -4.74 -13.72 8.83
CA ALA A 119 -4.68 -14.92 9.66
C ALA A 119 -3.60 -15.91 9.21
N VAL A 120 -3.62 -16.32 7.93
CA VAL A 120 -2.64 -17.28 7.39
C VAL A 120 -1.22 -16.71 7.43
N PRO A 121 -0.96 -15.46 6.97
CA PRO A 121 0.34 -14.82 7.11
C PRO A 121 0.85 -14.70 8.54
N ALA A 122 -0.03 -14.39 9.50
CA ALA A 122 0.34 -14.31 10.92
C ALA A 122 0.84 -15.67 11.44
N VAL A 123 0.17 -16.77 11.08
CA VAL A 123 0.62 -18.14 11.41
C VAL A 123 1.96 -18.44 10.76
N ILE A 124 2.11 -18.19 9.45
CA ILE A 124 3.36 -18.41 8.71
C ILE A 124 4.52 -17.66 9.37
N VAL A 125 4.34 -16.38 9.66
CA VAL A 125 5.37 -15.53 10.26
C VAL A 125 5.66 -15.95 11.71
N GLY A 126 4.63 -16.29 12.47
CA GLY A 126 4.72 -16.72 13.87
C GLY A 126 5.42 -18.06 14.06
N VAL A 127 5.24 -19.00 13.12
CA VAL A 127 5.86 -20.33 13.13
C VAL A 127 7.25 -20.31 12.51
N LEU A 128 7.38 -19.80 11.29
CA LEU A 128 8.63 -19.90 10.56
C LEU A 128 9.71 -19.04 11.17
N ARG A 129 9.40 -17.80 11.61
CA ARG A 129 10.35 -16.85 12.23
C ARG A 129 11.74 -16.87 11.54
N GLY A 130 11.97 -16.01 10.55
CA GLY A 130 13.22 -16.05 9.77
C GLY A 130 14.00 -14.74 9.71
N VAL A 131 13.37 -13.63 10.10
CA VAL A 131 13.94 -12.29 10.02
C VAL A 131 13.65 -11.55 11.31
N ARG A 132 14.69 -10.96 11.87
CA ARG A 132 14.60 -10.01 12.96
C ARG A 132 14.72 -8.60 12.41
N LEU A 133 13.86 -7.72 12.89
CA LEU A 133 13.94 -6.31 12.60
C LEU A 133 14.65 -5.61 13.75
N GLU A 134 15.86 -5.11 13.50
CA GLU A 134 16.54 -4.25 14.46
C GLU A 134 15.92 -2.87 14.44
N ARG A 135 15.29 -2.51 15.56
CA ARG A 135 14.56 -1.26 15.70
C ARG A 135 15.29 -0.35 16.66
N VAL A 136 15.81 0.76 16.14
CA VAL A 136 16.42 1.78 16.98
C VAL A 136 15.30 2.56 17.68
N ARG A 137 15.45 2.76 18.99
CA ARG A 137 14.53 3.59 19.77
C ARG A 137 14.87 5.06 19.56
N GLY A 138 13.86 5.90 19.39
CA GLY A 138 14.06 7.35 19.21
C GLY A 138 12.78 8.06 18.83
N ALA A 139 12.56 9.25 19.41
CA ALA A 139 11.38 10.08 19.17
C ALA A 139 11.24 10.50 17.69
N TRP A 140 12.35 10.59 16.95
CA TRP A 140 12.36 10.93 15.53
C TRP A 140 11.54 10.01 14.64
N ARG A 141 11.40 8.73 15.02
CA ARG A 141 10.58 7.76 14.28
C ARG A 141 9.08 8.07 14.37
N TRP A 142 8.70 8.90 15.34
CA TRP A 142 7.33 9.34 15.57
C TRP A 142 7.12 10.73 15.00
N TRP A 143 7.87 11.74 15.43
CA TRP A 143 7.63 13.11 14.98
C TRP A 143 7.88 13.29 13.48
N ALA A 144 8.94 12.68 12.92
CA ALA A 144 9.24 12.84 11.49
C ALA A 144 8.19 12.14 10.64
N ALA A 145 7.82 10.92 11.01
CA ALA A 145 6.74 10.18 10.36
C ALA A 145 5.41 10.94 10.44
N ALA A 146 5.08 11.54 11.60
CA ALA A 146 3.88 12.33 11.79
C ALA A 146 3.85 13.57 10.88
N VAL A 147 4.95 14.31 10.78
CA VAL A 147 5.06 15.45 9.85
C VAL A 147 4.84 15.01 8.40
N VAL A 148 5.45 13.90 7.99
CA VAL A 148 5.29 13.38 6.63
C VAL A 148 3.84 12.95 6.36
N VAL A 149 3.21 12.21 7.29
CA VAL A 149 1.82 11.77 7.17
C VAL A 149 0.85 12.97 7.19
N LEU A 150 1.11 13.99 8.00
CA LEU A 150 0.31 15.21 8.05
C LEU A 150 0.35 15.94 6.69
N ILE A 151 1.54 16.17 6.14
CA ILE A 151 1.68 16.86 4.84
C ILE A 151 1.05 16.02 3.72
N TRP A 152 1.27 14.71 3.74
CA TRP A 152 0.62 13.80 2.81
C TRP A 152 -0.92 13.91 2.90
N THR A 153 -1.48 13.94 4.12
CA THR A 153 -2.92 14.05 4.37
C THR A 153 -3.48 15.37 3.83
N VAL A 154 -2.80 16.48 4.10
CA VAL A 154 -3.23 17.79 3.57
C VAL A 154 -3.30 17.76 2.04
N LEU A 155 -2.27 17.24 1.38
CA LEU A 155 -2.21 17.19 -0.08
C LEU A 155 -3.23 16.21 -0.69
N SER A 156 -3.43 15.04 -0.06
CA SER A 156 -4.27 13.97 -0.61
C SER A 156 -5.74 14.08 -0.25
N GLN A 157 -6.09 14.79 0.83
CA GLN A 157 -7.46 14.82 1.35
C GLN A 157 -8.06 16.23 1.46
N VAL A 158 -7.26 17.24 1.81
CA VAL A 158 -7.78 18.58 2.21
C VAL A 158 -7.60 19.63 1.12
N ALA A 159 -6.54 19.51 0.32
CA ALA A 159 -6.20 20.52 -0.68
C ALA A 159 -7.33 20.75 -1.70
N PRO A 160 -7.47 21.98 -2.23
CA PRO A 160 -8.66 22.42 -2.99
C PRO A 160 -8.86 21.71 -4.33
N TRP A 161 -7.87 20.95 -4.80
CA TRP A 161 -7.97 20.13 -6.01
C TRP A 161 -8.60 18.75 -5.77
N ASN A 162 -8.81 18.36 -4.51
CA ASN A 162 -9.48 17.10 -4.20
C ASN A 162 -11.00 17.29 -4.32
N PRO A 163 -11.71 16.42 -5.05
CA PRO A 163 -13.15 16.52 -5.16
C PRO A 163 -13.80 16.23 -3.81
N ALA A 164 -14.90 16.93 -3.53
CA ALA A 164 -15.76 16.58 -2.41
C ALA A 164 -16.34 15.18 -2.64
N SER A 165 -16.35 14.36 -1.59
CA SER A 165 -17.10 13.11 -1.59
C SER A 165 -18.52 13.41 -1.13
N ASP A 166 -19.52 12.86 -1.81
CA ASP A 166 -20.92 12.93 -1.38
C ASP A 166 -21.33 11.55 -0.85
N LEU A 167 -21.47 11.46 0.47
CA LEU A 167 -21.91 10.26 1.16
C LEU A 167 -23.27 10.44 1.85
N SER A 168 -23.95 11.56 1.60
CA SER A 168 -25.20 11.95 2.25
C SER A 168 -26.36 10.99 2.00
N GLY A 169 -26.29 10.21 0.91
CA GLY A 169 -27.27 9.19 0.56
C GLY A 169 -27.12 7.85 1.30
N PHE A 170 -26.07 7.66 2.11
CA PHE A 170 -25.81 6.40 2.81
C PHE A 170 -26.23 6.45 4.28
N ASP A 171 -26.78 5.33 4.77
CA ASP A 171 -27.10 5.18 6.18
C ASP A 171 -25.84 5.28 7.07
N PRO A 172 -25.82 6.08 8.16
CA PRO A 172 -24.66 6.25 9.02
C PRO A 172 -24.13 4.95 9.63
N THR A 173 -25.02 4.00 9.97
CA THR A 173 -24.60 2.71 10.52
C THR A 173 -23.79 1.93 9.48
N THR A 174 -24.26 1.93 8.23
CA THR A 174 -23.57 1.30 7.09
C THR A 174 -22.20 1.92 6.86
N LEU A 175 -22.09 3.25 6.93
CA LEU A 175 -20.82 3.97 6.81
C LEU A 175 -19.84 3.58 7.93
N ILE A 176 -20.29 3.59 9.19
CA ILE A 176 -19.46 3.24 10.35
C ILE A 176 -18.97 1.78 10.26
N VAL A 177 -19.85 0.84 9.94
CA VAL A 177 -19.51 -0.58 9.82
C VAL A 177 -18.50 -0.79 8.70
N SER A 178 -18.75 -0.20 7.52
CA SER A 178 -17.88 -0.32 6.35
C SER A 178 -16.51 0.32 6.58
N ALA A 179 -16.47 1.51 7.19
CA ALA A 179 -15.24 2.19 7.55
C ALA A 179 -14.43 1.42 8.59
N THR A 180 -15.10 0.81 9.58
CA THR A 180 -14.45 -0.02 10.60
C THR A 180 -13.85 -1.28 9.98
N ALA A 181 -14.61 -1.99 9.15
CA ALA A 181 -14.13 -3.17 8.43
C ALA A 181 -12.94 -2.84 7.53
N THR A 182 -12.99 -1.70 6.84
CA THR A 182 -11.90 -1.19 5.99
C THR A 182 -10.68 -0.77 6.80
N ALA A 183 -10.85 -0.10 7.93
CA ALA A 183 -9.76 0.29 8.82
C ALA A 183 -9.00 -0.94 9.36
N ILE A 184 -9.73 -2.01 9.71
CA ILE A 184 -9.12 -3.26 10.19
C ILE A 184 -8.43 -4.00 9.04
N THR A 185 -9.15 -4.25 7.95
CA THR A 185 -8.64 -5.14 6.89
C THR A 185 -7.64 -4.45 5.97
N ALA A 186 -7.92 -3.22 5.54
CA ALA A 186 -7.01 -2.43 4.71
C ALA A 186 -5.99 -1.67 5.56
N GLY A 187 -6.46 -0.83 6.48
CA GLY A 187 -5.58 0.03 7.28
C GLY A 187 -4.54 -0.74 8.09
N LEU A 188 -4.97 -1.72 8.90
CA LEU A 188 -4.06 -2.53 9.72
C LEU A 188 -3.56 -3.78 8.97
N GLY A 189 -4.47 -4.54 8.37
CA GLY A 189 -4.16 -5.84 7.76
C GLY A 189 -3.17 -5.75 6.62
N GLU A 190 -3.41 -4.85 5.65
CA GLU A 190 -2.52 -4.71 4.50
C GLU A 190 -1.16 -4.16 4.90
N GLU A 191 -1.08 -3.22 5.85
CA GLU A 191 0.21 -2.71 6.32
C GLU A 191 1.03 -3.75 7.10
N LEU A 192 0.37 -4.62 7.88
CA LEU A 192 1.00 -5.78 8.49
C LEU A 192 1.56 -6.72 7.42
N PHE A 193 0.75 -7.06 6.43
CA PHE A 193 1.12 -7.99 5.37
C PHE A 193 2.23 -7.43 4.48
N TYR A 194 1.94 -6.35 3.77
CA TYR A 194 2.80 -5.84 2.71
C TYR A 194 4.05 -5.17 3.26
N ARG A 195 3.97 -4.41 4.37
CA ARG A 195 5.15 -3.69 4.90
C ARG A 195 5.89 -4.52 5.92
N ARG A 196 5.21 -4.89 7.01
CA ARG A 196 5.91 -5.52 8.13
C ARG A 196 6.37 -6.94 7.81
N TRP A 197 5.58 -7.74 7.12
CA TRP A 197 5.91 -9.14 6.86
C TRP A 197 6.62 -9.34 5.54
N LEU A 198 6.02 -8.90 4.44
CA LEU A 198 6.52 -9.14 3.09
C LEU A 198 7.72 -8.23 2.75
N GLN A 199 7.54 -6.89 2.78
CA GLN A 199 8.59 -5.95 2.40
C GLN A 199 9.86 -6.16 3.24
N THR A 200 9.76 -6.28 4.57
CA THR A 200 10.94 -6.52 5.43
C THR A 200 11.74 -7.76 5.02
N ARG A 201 11.08 -8.82 4.54
CA ARG A 201 11.75 -10.02 4.03
C ARG A 201 12.33 -9.81 2.64
N LEU A 202 11.61 -9.14 1.74
CA LEU A 202 12.11 -8.83 0.40
C LEU A 202 13.32 -7.88 0.47
N GLU A 203 13.32 -6.93 1.40
CA GLU A 203 14.47 -6.05 1.66
C GLU A 203 15.71 -6.86 2.08
N ALA A 204 15.52 -7.93 2.86
CA ALA A 204 16.59 -8.82 3.30
C ALA A 204 17.15 -9.68 2.15
N SER A 205 16.30 -10.11 1.20
CA SER A 205 16.69 -10.98 0.08
C SER A 205 17.20 -10.22 -1.15
N LEU A 206 16.56 -9.10 -1.49
CA LEU A 206 16.74 -8.39 -2.76
C LEU A 206 17.41 -7.02 -2.57
N GLY A 207 17.53 -6.55 -1.33
CA GLY A 207 17.93 -5.18 -1.01
C GLY A 207 16.72 -4.24 -0.88
N VAL A 208 16.96 -3.08 -0.27
CA VAL A 208 15.93 -2.13 0.15
C VAL A 208 14.98 -1.75 -0.97
N TRP A 209 15.51 -1.20 -2.07
CA TRP A 209 14.69 -0.62 -3.13
C TRP A 209 13.92 -1.66 -3.92
N ALA A 210 14.53 -2.81 -4.21
CA ALA A 210 13.86 -3.92 -4.85
C ALA A 210 12.73 -4.49 -3.96
N GLY A 211 12.97 -4.58 -2.65
CA GLY A 211 11.96 -5.04 -1.70
C GLY A 211 10.77 -4.09 -1.57
N ILE A 212 11.03 -2.78 -1.51
CA ILE A 212 9.98 -1.74 -1.53
C ILE A 212 9.19 -1.81 -2.84
N ALA A 213 9.87 -1.83 -3.98
CA ALA A 213 9.22 -1.81 -5.29
C ALA A 213 8.34 -3.04 -5.51
N LEU A 214 8.85 -4.24 -5.22
CA LEU A 214 8.09 -5.47 -5.39
C LEU A 214 6.90 -5.56 -4.42
N ALA A 215 7.09 -5.20 -3.14
CA ALA A 215 5.98 -5.16 -2.19
C ALA A 215 4.90 -4.14 -2.58
N SER A 216 5.29 -3.00 -3.14
CA SER A 216 4.36 -1.96 -3.63
C SER A 216 3.62 -2.39 -4.88
N LEU A 217 4.28 -3.12 -5.79
CA LEU A 217 3.63 -3.72 -6.96
C LEU A 217 2.60 -4.79 -6.54
N MET A 218 2.97 -5.70 -5.62
CA MET A 218 2.03 -6.70 -5.10
C MET A 218 0.85 -6.07 -4.35
N PHE A 219 1.11 -4.99 -3.62
CA PHE A 219 0.07 -4.18 -2.99
C PHE A 219 -0.84 -3.54 -4.03
N ALA A 220 -0.31 -2.99 -5.12
CA ALA A 220 -1.13 -2.44 -6.20
C ALA A 220 -2.04 -3.50 -6.83
N LEU A 221 -1.48 -4.66 -7.19
CA LEU A 221 -2.22 -5.71 -7.91
C LEU A 221 -3.35 -6.33 -7.09
N MET A 222 -3.26 -6.38 -5.76
CA MET A 222 -4.36 -6.87 -4.93
C MET A 222 -5.65 -6.03 -5.06
N HIS A 223 -5.52 -4.77 -5.48
CA HIS A 223 -6.65 -3.86 -5.67
C HIS A 223 -7.43 -4.12 -6.96
N LEU A 224 -6.95 -5.01 -7.86
CA LEU A 224 -7.70 -5.39 -9.06
C LEU A 224 -9.10 -5.91 -8.73
N GLY A 225 -9.23 -6.67 -7.64
CA GLY A 225 -10.53 -7.16 -7.17
C GLY A 225 -11.53 -6.04 -6.93
N SER A 226 -11.12 -4.98 -6.25
CA SER A 226 -11.96 -3.83 -5.87
C SER A 226 -11.92 -2.63 -6.83
N HIS A 227 -11.06 -2.62 -7.86
CA HIS A 227 -10.90 -1.49 -8.79
C HIS A 227 -10.97 -1.80 -10.30
N SER A 228 -10.93 -3.05 -10.74
CA SER A 228 -11.21 -3.46 -12.13
C SER A 228 -12.53 -2.91 -12.70
N THR A 229 -12.50 -2.35 -13.91
CA THR A 229 -13.67 -1.90 -14.66
C THR A 229 -14.02 -2.80 -15.84
N GLY A 230 -13.46 -4.02 -15.89
CA GLY A 230 -13.66 -4.96 -16.99
C GLY A 230 -12.67 -4.78 -18.15
N GLU A 231 -11.64 -3.95 -17.97
CA GLU A 231 -10.61 -3.63 -18.98
C GLU A 231 -9.23 -4.05 -18.44
N PRO A 232 -8.85 -5.34 -18.52
CA PRO A 232 -7.79 -5.90 -17.67
C PRO A 232 -6.44 -5.18 -17.75
N LEU A 233 -6.02 -4.79 -18.97
CA LEU A 233 -4.74 -4.10 -19.16
C LEU A 233 -4.77 -2.70 -18.56
N LEU A 234 -5.85 -1.96 -18.79
CA LEU A 234 -6.03 -0.61 -18.25
C LEU A 234 -6.21 -0.66 -16.73
N ASP A 235 -6.91 -1.66 -16.20
CA ASP A 235 -7.12 -1.88 -14.78
C ASP A 235 -5.79 -2.11 -14.05
N VAL A 236 -4.93 -2.97 -14.60
CA VAL A 236 -3.57 -3.17 -14.10
C VAL A 236 -2.81 -1.85 -14.09
N ALA A 237 -2.81 -1.12 -15.21
CA ALA A 237 -2.10 0.15 -15.29
C ALA A 237 -2.60 1.17 -14.25
N ARG A 238 -3.93 1.28 -14.07
CA ARG A 238 -4.57 2.17 -13.10
C ARG A 238 -4.16 1.83 -11.67
N VAL A 239 -4.28 0.56 -11.25
CA VAL A 239 -3.93 0.20 -9.86
C VAL A 239 -2.42 0.33 -9.60
N VAL A 240 -1.57 0.01 -10.59
CA VAL A 240 -0.11 0.21 -10.47
C VAL A 240 0.24 1.67 -10.25
N VAL A 241 -0.42 2.60 -10.94
CA VAL A 241 -0.16 4.04 -10.77
C VAL A 241 -0.78 4.57 -9.49
N ALA A 242 -2.08 4.37 -9.28
CA ALA A 242 -2.79 4.92 -8.13
C ALA A 242 -2.38 4.23 -6.83
N GLN A 243 -2.62 2.92 -6.72
CA GLN A 243 -2.37 2.16 -5.49
C GLN A 243 -0.88 1.88 -5.29
N GLY A 244 -0.13 1.68 -6.38
CA GLY A 244 1.32 1.49 -6.30
C GLY A 244 2.07 2.74 -5.82
N SER A 245 1.63 3.95 -6.18
CA SER A 245 2.25 5.18 -5.67
C SER A 245 2.05 5.36 -4.17
N PHE A 246 0.84 5.10 -3.65
CA PHE A 246 0.59 5.04 -2.22
C PHE A 246 1.42 3.94 -1.55
N GLY A 247 1.48 2.75 -2.16
CA GLY A 247 2.29 1.64 -1.67
C GLY A 247 3.78 1.95 -1.56
N LEU A 248 4.34 2.67 -2.54
CA LEU A 248 5.72 3.16 -2.50
C LEU A 248 5.92 4.15 -1.35
N PHE A 249 4.98 5.07 -1.17
CA PHE A 249 5.03 6.06 -0.08
C PHE A 249 5.07 5.40 1.30
N VAL A 250 4.10 4.55 1.64
CA VAL A 250 4.10 3.85 2.93
C VAL A 250 5.23 2.82 3.05
N GLY A 251 5.72 2.28 1.92
CA GLY A 251 6.90 1.42 1.86
C GLY A 251 8.19 2.15 2.27
N VAL A 252 8.38 3.38 1.79
CA VAL A 252 9.51 4.25 2.18
C VAL A 252 9.38 4.67 3.65
N LEU A 253 8.18 5.04 4.11
CA LEU A 253 7.93 5.35 5.53
C LEU A 253 8.29 4.17 6.43
N TRP A 254 7.85 2.96 6.06
CA TRP A 254 8.20 1.75 6.79
C TRP A 254 9.71 1.54 6.81
N TRP A 255 10.37 1.61 5.66
CA TRP A 255 11.82 1.44 5.58
C TRP A 255 12.59 2.43 6.47
N LYS A 256 12.26 3.71 6.39
CA LYS A 256 12.95 4.80 7.09
C LYS A 256 12.65 4.79 8.60
N TYR A 257 11.37 4.73 8.98
CA TYR A 257 10.94 4.94 10.35
C TYR A 257 10.63 3.65 11.11
N ARG A 258 10.42 2.52 10.44
CA ARG A 258 9.97 1.25 11.05
C ARG A 258 8.79 1.43 12.00
N ASN A 259 7.91 2.39 11.70
CA ASN A 259 6.79 2.80 12.51
C ASN A 259 5.51 2.28 11.88
N LEU A 260 5.00 1.15 12.38
CA LEU A 260 3.78 0.54 11.87
C LEU A 260 2.56 1.42 12.15
N THR A 261 2.53 2.10 13.30
CA THR A 261 1.41 2.97 13.65
C THR A 261 1.27 4.12 12.65
N ALA A 262 2.37 4.77 12.26
CA ALA A 262 2.31 5.88 11.32
C ALA A 262 1.76 5.48 9.94
N ILE A 263 2.20 4.33 9.40
CA ILE A 263 1.72 3.84 8.10
C ILE A 263 0.28 3.32 8.16
N VAL A 264 -0.12 2.70 9.27
CA VAL A 264 -1.53 2.32 9.52
C VAL A 264 -2.42 3.55 9.58
N VAL A 265 -2.00 4.61 10.29
CA VAL A 265 -2.74 5.87 10.35
C VAL A 265 -2.87 6.50 8.96
N ALA A 266 -1.78 6.57 8.19
CA ALA A 266 -1.84 7.10 6.83
C ALA A 266 -2.84 6.34 5.94
N HIS A 267 -2.88 5.01 6.05
CA HIS A 267 -3.79 4.16 5.29
C HIS A 267 -5.24 4.28 5.78
N VAL A 268 -5.48 4.31 7.09
CA VAL A 268 -6.82 4.56 7.65
C VAL A 268 -7.35 5.93 7.21
N ILE A 269 -6.50 6.96 7.16
CA ILE A 269 -6.87 8.26 6.60
C ILE A 269 -7.21 8.13 5.12
N ALA A 270 -6.38 7.45 4.31
CA ALA A 270 -6.59 7.29 2.88
C ALA A 270 -7.98 6.71 2.53
N ASN A 271 -8.46 5.77 3.33
CA ASN A 271 -9.73 5.07 3.07
C ASN A 271 -10.91 5.67 3.85
N GLY A 272 -10.66 6.26 5.02
CA GLY A 272 -11.69 6.66 5.96
C GLY A 272 -11.98 8.17 5.97
N TRP A 273 -11.17 9.00 5.32
CA TRP A 273 -11.32 10.45 5.35
C TRP A 273 -12.70 10.93 4.88
N PRO A 274 -13.23 10.49 3.72
CA PRO A 274 -14.58 10.88 3.28
C PRO A 274 -15.67 10.57 4.31
N VAL A 275 -15.61 9.38 4.92
CA VAL A 275 -16.58 8.94 5.94
C VAL A 275 -16.48 9.80 7.20
N ALA A 276 -15.25 10.15 7.62
CA ALA A 276 -15.05 11.01 8.78
C ALA A 276 -15.60 12.42 8.54
N VAL A 277 -15.46 12.98 7.33
CA VAL A 277 -16.02 14.29 6.99
C VAL A 277 -17.54 14.26 7.04
N GLU A 278 -18.17 13.26 6.43
CA GLU A 278 -19.63 13.09 6.41
C GLU A 278 -20.22 12.95 7.82
N LEU A 279 -19.60 12.15 8.69
CA LEU A 279 -20.11 11.94 10.05
C LEU A 279 -19.93 13.14 10.99
N LEU A 280 -19.13 14.15 10.59
CA LEU A 280 -18.83 15.34 11.38
C LEU A 280 -19.50 16.62 10.84
N SER A 281 -20.11 16.56 9.66
CA SER A 281 -20.91 17.65 9.07
C SER A 281 -22.34 17.66 9.59
#